data_AF-A0AAV9KJD4-F1
#
_entry.id   AF-A0AAV9KJD4-F1
#
_cell.length_a   1.000
_cell.length_b   1.000
_cell.length_c   1.000
_cell.angle_alpha   90.00
_cell.angle_beta   90.00
_cell.angle_gamma   90.00
#
_symmetry.space_group_name_H-M   'P 1'
#
loop_
_entity.id
_entity.type
_entity.pdbx_description
1 polymer ?
#
loop_
_entity_poly.entity_id
_entity_poly.type
_entity_poly.pdbx_seq_one_letter_code
_entity_poly.pdbx_strand_id
1 'polypeptide(L)'
;MVKIFIKEFRYFLVIILAVLIGLETNGCDLFEGNWIIDNSYPLYDSKACPFIRSEFDCIKFGRTNLDYLKYRWQPLNGCVLPRFDGKAFLEKFKGKKIMYIGDSLSLNIYESLLCLLHAAVPEKKFNQVILRENVTVTFLDYGVEIVLFHSNLLVDIEVEKIGRVLKLDSIKDGQIWKNFDILIFNTWLWYARRPPGQQWDFVEYNGQILKDMDRVEAFRAGLKTWAKWVETDVDTTKTKVFFQGTSPAHYHGSEWGEPTVNSCLNETTPVNGSTYPSGLPIALDIVNQVLKYMSKPIVNVLDITKLSQLRKDGHPSIYSGRHGLDCTHWCIGGVPDTWNQILYSLL
;
A
#
# COMPACT_ATOMS: atom_id res chain seq x y z
N MET A 1 -2.02 50.97 21.61
CA MET A 1 -1.08 49.95 21.10
C MET A 1 -1.04 48.67 21.96
N VAL A 2 -2.11 48.34 22.71
CA VAL A 2 -2.18 47.11 23.55
C VAL A 2 -3.31 46.16 23.10
N LYS A 3 -4.29 46.65 22.31
CA LYS A 3 -5.39 45.83 21.78
C LYS A 3 -5.05 44.96 20.56
N ILE A 4 -3.91 45.20 19.91
CA ILE A 4 -3.46 44.43 18.73
C ILE A 4 -2.69 43.16 19.16
N PHE A 5 -1.91 43.25 20.24
CA PHE A 5 -1.13 42.10 20.75
C PHE A 5 -1.97 40.97 21.35
N ILE A 6 -3.17 41.25 21.87
CA ILE A 6 -4.05 40.24 22.48
C ILE A 6 -4.77 39.38 21.41
N LYS A 7 -4.92 39.90 20.18
CA LYS A 7 -5.58 39.18 19.08
C LYS A 7 -4.64 38.12 18.50
N GLU A 8 -3.37 38.48 18.26
CA GLU A 8 -2.29 37.58 17.79
C GLU A 8 -2.06 36.40 18.76
N PHE A 9 -2.08 36.66 20.08
CA PHE A 9 -1.85 35.62 21.09
C PHE A 9 -3.00 34.60 21.18
N ARG A 10 -4.26 35.01 20.90
CA ARG A 10 -5.40 34.06 20.81
C ARG A 10 -5.32 33.17 19.58
N TYR A 11 -4.84 33.67 18.44
CA TYR A 11 -4.64 32.83 17.25
C TYR A 11 -3.53 31.80 17.45
N PHE A 12 -2.43 32.20 18.09
CA PHE A 12 -1.33 31.28 18.41
C PHE A 12 -1.74 30.19 19.42
N LEU A 13 -2.57 30.54 20.42
CA LEU A 13 -3.07 29.58 21.40
C LEU A 13 -4.10 28.59 20.83
N VAL A 14 -4.92 29.02 19.86
CA VAL A 14 -5.89 28.14 19.15
C VAL A 14 -5.17 27.15 18.23
N ILE A 15 -4.09 27.56 17.56
CA ILE A 15 -3.26 26.67 16.74
C ILE A 15 -2.54 25.64 17.63
N ILE A 16 -2.03 26.05 18.80
CA ILE A 16 -1.35 25.14 19.74
C ILE A 16 -2.35 24.20 20.44
N LEU A 17 -3.57 24.64 20.76
CA LEU A 17 -4.62 23.74 21.27
C LEU A 17 -5.12 22.74 20.21
N ALA A 18 -5.14 23.12 18.92
CA ALA A 18 -5.46 22.18 17.83
C ALA A 18 -4.36 21.13 17.59
N VAL A 19 -3.13 21.40 18.03
CA VAL A 19 -1.99 20.44 17.99
C VAL A 19 -1.96 19.53 19.23
N LEU A 20 -2.58 19.94 20.35
CA LEU A 20 -2.50 19.23 21.64
C LEU A 20 -3.80 18.54 22.08
N ILE A 21 -4.92 18.81 21.41
CA ILE A 21 -6.16 18.06 21.57
C ILE A 21 -6.28 17.19 20.33
N GLY A 22 -6.19 15.87 20.50
CA GLY A 22 -6.48 14.92 19.44
C GLY A 22 -7.84 15.26 18.82
N LEU A 23 -7.79 15.85 17.63
CA LEU A 23 -8.98 16.10 16.82
C LEU A 23 -9.51 14.72 16.43
N GLU A 24 -10.57 14.29 17.10
CA GLU A 24 -11.56 13.46 16.45
C GLU A 24 -12.01 14.23 15.21
N THR A 25 -11.50 13.83 14.04
CA THR A 25 -11.91 14.36 12.74
C THR A 25 -13.31 13.87 12.42
N ASN A 26 -14.33 14.50 12.98
CA ASN A 26 -15.66 14.47 12.37
C ASN A 26 -15.57 15.22 11.02
N GLY A 27 -15.21 14.50 9.94
CA GLY A 27 -15.40 14.97 8.56
C GLY A 27 -14.21 14.89 7.61
N CYS A 28 -13.05 14.37 8.02
CA CYS A 28 -11.88 14.26 7.15
C CYS A 28 -11.57 12.82 6.72
N ASP A 29 -12.16 12.42 5.60
CA ASP A 29 -11.83 11.16 4.94
C ASP A 29 -10.66 11.38 3.98
N LEU A 30 -9.48 10.87 4.35
CA LEU A 30 -8.26 11.00 3.54
C LEU A 30 -8.32 10.18 2.24
N PHE A 31 -9.28 9.26 2.10
CA PHE A 31 -9.44 8.36 0.97
C PHE A 31 -10.47 8.87 -0.06
N GLU A 32 -11.19 9.94 0.28
CA GLU A 32 -12.18 10.61 -0.56
C GLU A 32 -11.65 11.96 -1.06
N GLY A 33 -11.54 12.13 -2.38
CA GLY A 33 -10.77 13.24 -2.95
C GLY A 33 -10.71 13.25 -4.47
N ASN A 34 -9.82 14.09 -4.99
CA ASN A 34 -9.51 14.21 -6.40
C ASN A 34 -8.00 14.27 -6.63
N TRP A 35 -7.56 13.80 -7.79
CA TRP A 35 -6.21 14.07 -8.28
C TRP A 35 -6.14 15.45 -8.90
N ILE A 36 -5.17 16.24 -8.45
CA ILE A 36 -4.92 17.58 -8.98
C ILE A 36 -3.46 17.69 -9.40
N ILE A 37 -3.18 18.54 -10.38
CA ILE A 37 -1.80 18.84 -10.79
C ILE A 37 -1.16 19.76 -9.75
N ASP A 38 0.03 19.38 -9.28
CA ASP A 38 0.85 20.16 -8.38
C ASP A 38 2.29 20.19 -8.92
N ASN A 39 2.75 21.39 -9.32
CA ASN A 39 4.07 21.54 -9.93
C ASN A 39 5.23 21.27 -8.96
N SER A 40 4.96 21.19 -7.65
CA SER A 40 5.96 20.79 -6.65
C SER A 40 6.19 19.27 -6.57
N TYR A 41 5.43 18.48 -7.33
CA TYR A 41 5.61 17.03 -7.45
C TYR A 41 6.57 16.70 -8.63
N PRO A 42 7.19 15.51 -8.69
CA PRO A 42 7.16 14.44 -7.68
C PRO A 42 7.80 14.86 -6.34
N LEU A 43 7.62 14.04 -5.30
CA LEU A 43 8.17 14.34 -3.97
C LEU A 43 9.70 14.34 -3.92
N TYR A 44 10.34 13.61 -4.84
CA TYR A 44 11.78 13.46 -4.98
C TYR A 44 12.14 13.08 -6.42
N ASP A 45 13.41 13.15 -6.78
CA ASP A 45 13.91 12.59 -8.04
C ASP A 45 14.13 11.07 -7.88
N SER A 46 13.24 10.26 -8.45
CA SER A 46 13.30 8.80 -8.34
C SER A 46 14.53 8.19 -9.02
N LYS A 47 15.18 8.89 -9.96
CA LYS A 47 16.43 8.43 -10.60
C LYS A 47 17.57 8.26 -9.59
N ALA A 48 17.55 9.01 -8.49
CA ALA A 48 18.56 8.96 -7.46
C ALA A 48 18.31 7.84 -6.43
N CYS A 49 17.17 7.14 -6.49
CA CYS A 49 16.83 6.10 -5.53
C CYS A 49 17.51 4.76 -5.89
N PRO A 50 18.31 4.16 -4.99
CA PRO A 50 19.02 2.92 -5.28
C PRO A 50 18.17 1.66 -5.12
N PHE A 51 16.93 1.80 -4.60
CA PHE A 51 16.10 0.66 -4.21
C PHE A 51 15.14 0.17 -5.30
N ILE A 52 14.92 0.99 -6.34
CA ILE A 52 13.88 0.72 -7.34
C ILE A 52 14.28 -0.48 -8.20
N ARG A 53 13.46 -1.52 -8.20
CA ARG A 53 13.61 -2.63 -9.13
C ARG A 53 13.26 -2.24 -10.54
N SER A 54 13.83 -2.98 -11.48
CA SER A 54 13.64 -2.70 -12.91
C SER A 54 12.19 -2.73 -13.38
N GLU A 55 11.33 -3.51 -12.73
CA GLU A 55 9.89 -3.52 -13.03
C GLU A 55 9.15 -2.20 -12.74
N PHE A 56 9.67 -1.35 -11.84
CA PHE A 56 9.00 -0.12 -11.42
C PHE A 56 9.74 1.17 -11.80
N ASP A 57 10.95 1.06 -12.35
CA ASP A 57 11.82 2.19 -12.73
C ASP A 57 11.50 2.72 -14.15
N CYS A 58 10.30 3.27 -14.31
CA CYS A 58 9.80 3.66 -15.62
C CYS A 58 10.68 4.69 -16.35
N ILE A 59 11.28 5.61 -15.59
CA ILE A 59 12.12 6.65 -16.18
C ILE A 59 13.41 6.04 -16.74
N LYS A 60 14.06 5.14 -16.00
CA LYS A 60 15.25 4.42 -16.49
C LYS A 60 14.94 3.56 -17.70
N PHE A 61 13.75 2.99 -17.77
CA PHE A 61 13.29 2.17 -18.90
C PHE A 61 12.58 2.98 -20.00
N GLY A 62 12.84 4.28 -20.08
CA GLY A 62 12.56 5.09 -21.27
C GLY A 62 11.22 5.80 -21.30
N ARG A 63 10.48 5.85 -20.18
CA ARG A 63 9.25 6.64 -20.10
C ARG A 63 9.59 8.13 -20.14
N THR A 64 9.16 8.81 -21.21
CA THR A 64 9.43 10.24 -21.43
C THR A 64 8.27 11.15 -21.03
N ASN A 65 7.03 10.65 -21.01
CA ASN A 65 5.90 11.40 -20.48
C ASN A 65 6.01 11.40 -18.93
N LEU A 66 6.24 12.56 -18.32
CA LEU A 66 6.46 12.66 -16.86
C LEU A 66 5.31 13.33 -16.12
N ASP A 67 4.24 13.75 -16.82
CA ASP A 67 3.10 14.44 -16.21
C ASP A 67 2.35 13.58 -15.19
N TYR A 68 2.39 12.25 -15.32
CA TYR A 68 1.83 11.32 -14.33
C TYR A 68 2.45 11.50 -12.93
N LEU A 69 3.68 12.00 -12.85
CA LEU A 69 4.37 12.28 -11.58
C LEU A 69 3.91 13.60 -10.94
N LYS A 70 3.15 14.44 -11.64
CA LYS A 70 2.71 15.76 -11.17
C LYS A 70 1.37 15.74 -10.44
N TYR A 71 0.73 14.59 -10.33
CA TYR A 71 -0.57 14.47 -9.66
C TYR A 71 -0.38 14.27 -8.15
N ARG A 72 -1.03 15.14 -7.38
CA ARG A 72 -1.20 15.04 -5.92
C ARG A 72 -2.65 14.67 -5.60
N TRP A 73 -2.84 13.82 -4.60
CA TRP A 73 -4.16 13.55 -4.04
C TRP A 73 -4.60 14.70 -3.11
N GLN A 74 -5.78 15.23 -3.37
CA GLN A 74 -6.40 16.28 -2.56
C GLN A 74 -7.69 15.73 -1.96
N PRO A 75 -7.71 15.42 -0.66
CA PRO A 75 -8.94 14.98 -0.01
C PRO A 75 -10.00 16.10 0.02
N LEU A 76 -11.26 15.71 0.10
CA LEU A 76 -12.41 16.62 0.08
C LEU A 76 -12.53 17.46 1.37
N ASN A 77 -13.51 18.37 1.41
CA ASN A 77 -13.93 19.11 2.60
C ASN A 77 -12.85 19.95 3.29
N GLY A 78 -11.84 20.41 2.54
CA GLY A 78 -10.75 21.24 3.07
C GLY A 78 -9.71 20.45 3.88
N CYS A 79 -9.75 19.13 3.84
CA CYS A 79 -8.70 18.27 4.37
C CYS A 79 -7.36 18.55 3.72
N VAL A 80 -6.34 18.71 4.55
CA VAL A 80 -4.97 18.85 4.10
C VAL A 80 -4.28 17.51 4.28
N LEU A 81 -3.88 16.88 3.17
CA LEU A 81 -2.94 15.77 3.20
C LEU A 81 -1.52 16.37 3.31
N PRO A 82 -0.82 16.21 4.45
CA PRO A 82 0.52 16.77 4.60
C PRO A 82 1.50 16.12 3.62
N ARG A 83 2.46 16.92 3.13
CA ARG A 83 3.58 16.40 2.35
C ARG A 83 4.40 15.46 3.23
N PHE A 84 4.93 14.39 2.64
CA PHE A 84 5.77 13.44 3.38
C PHE A 84 7.06 14.11 3.85
N ASP A 85 7.33 14.07 5.16
CA ASP A 85 8.59 14.48 5.77
C ASP A 85 9.35 13.23 6.23
N GLY A 86 10.28 12.77 5.40
CA GLY A 86 11.04 11.55 5.69
C GLY A 86 11.97 11.68 6.89
N LYS A 87 12.45 12.88 7.22
CA LYS A 87 13.28 13.08 8.40
C LYS A 87 12.43 12.99 9.67
N ALA A 88 11.28 13.67 9.69
CA ALA A 88 10.33 13.56 10.80
C ALA A 88 9.83 12.12 10.99
N PHE A 89 9.58 11.40 9.89
CA PHE A 89 9.23 9.98 9.94
C PHE A 89 10.32 9.16 10.64
N LEU A 90 11.58 9.28 10.22
CA LEU A 90 12.69 8.52 10.79
C LEU A 90 12.94 8.86 12.27
N GLU A 91 12.81 10.13 12.66
CA GLU A 91 12.91 10.54 14.07
C GLU A 91 11.76 9.97 14.91
N LYS A 92 10.53 10.01 14.40
CA LYS A 92 9.35 9.46 15.08
C LYS A 92 9.45 7.95 15.29
N PHE A 93 10.03 7.23 14.34
CA PHE A 93 10.14 5.77 14.36
C PHE A 93 11.53 5.28 14.78
N LYS A 94 12.32 6.10 15.46
CA LYS A 94 13.65 5.73 15.92
C LYS A 94 13.64 4.41 16.71
N GLY A 95 14.46 3.45 16.27
CA GLY A 95 14.54 2.10 16.87
C GLY A 95 13.35 1.17 16.61
N LYS A 96 12.41 1.55 15.72
CA LYS A 96 11.19 0.80 15.43
C LYS A 96 11.33 -0.06 14.18
N LYS A 97 10.45 -1.07 14.09
CA LYS A 97 10.39 -2.03 12.98
C LYS A 97 9.05 -1.96 12.27
N ILE A 98 9.09 -1.79 10.96
CA ILE A 98 7.92 -1.67 10.08
C ILE A 98 8.00 -2.80 9.06
N MET A 99 6.95 -3.60 8.93
CA MET A 99 6.91 -4.69 7.97
C MET A 99 5.74 -4.53 6.99
N TYR A 100 6.06 -4.66 5.70
CA TYR A 100 5.11 -4.86 4.62
C TYR A 100 5.02 -6.36 4.31
N ILE A 101 3.82 -6.93 4.34
CA ILE A 101 3.57 -8.36 4.18
C ILE A 101 2.58 -8.57 3.04
N GLY A 102 3.02 -9.25 1.99
CA GLY A 102 2.13 -9.52 0.88
C GLY A 102 2.84 -9.88 -0.41
N ASP A 103 2.18 -9.56 -1.51
CA ASP A 103 2.65 -9.80 -2.87
C ASP A 103 3.52 -8.67 -3.44
N SER A 104 3.67 -8.63 -4.76
CA SER A 104 4.46 -7.62 -5.47
C SER A 104 3.94 -6.20 -5.34
N LEU A 105 2.69 -5.98 -4.92
CA LEU A 105 2.17 -4.65 -4.60
C LEU A 105 2.63 -4.17 -3.22
N SER A 106 2.86 -5.09 -2.28
CA SER A 106 3.53 -4.77 -1.00
C SER A 106 4.99 -4.36 -1.25
N LEU A 107 5.67 -5.06 -2.16
CA LEU A 107 7.00 -4.66 -2.62
C LEU A 107 6.99 -3.25 -3.24
N ASN A 108 5.96 -2.93 -4.03
CA ASN A 108 5.87 -1.64 -4.73
C ASN A 108 5.68 -0.45 -3.75
N ILE A 109 4.82 -0.58 -2.74
CA ILE A 109 4.69 0.45 -1.68
C ILE A 109 5.94 0.51 -0.77
N TYR A 110 6.57 -0.63 -0.51
CA TYR A 110 7.81 -0.73 0.26
C TYR A 110 8.96 0.04 -0.42
N GLU A 111 9.21 -0.18 -1.71
CA GLU A 111 10.27 0.51 -2.45
C GLU A 111 10.00 2.02 -2.53
N SER A 112 8.74 2.43 -2.67
CA SER A 112 8.34 3.84 -2.62
C SER A 112 8.70 4.48 -1.26
N LEU A 113 8.41 3.83 -0.14
CA LEU A 113 8.77 4.36 1.17
C LEU A 113 10.29 4.49 1.30
N LEU A 114 11.05 3.48 0.88
CA LEU A 114 12.51 3.55 0.92
C LEU A 114 13.07 4.72 0.11
N CYS A 115 12.52 4.99 -1.08
CA CYS A 115 12.94 6.11 -1.89
C CYS A 115 12.59 7.48 -1.26
N LEU A 116 11.39 7.61 -0.69
CA LEU A 116 10.99 8.80 0.05
C LEU A 116 11.94 9.09 1.22
N LEU A 117 12.30 8.06 1.97
CA LEU A 117 13.22 8.17 3.10
C LEU A 117 14.64 8.49 2.64
N HIS A 118 15.15 7.79 1.63
CA HIS A 118 16.48 8.04 1.07
C HIS A 118 16.63 9.47 0.55
N ALA A 119 15.62 9.97 -0.17
CA ALA A 119 15.63 11.34 -0.68
C ALA A 119 15.62 12.40 0.44
N ALA A 120 14.99 12.10 1.58
CA ALA A 120 14.96 12.99 2.73
C ALA A 120 16.29 13.03 3.50
N VAL A 121 17.08 11.96 3.42
CA VAL A 121 18.36 11.81 4.14
C VAL A 121 19.47 11.18 3.29
N PRO A 122 19.86 11.79 2.15
CA PRO A 122 20.72 11.15 1.15
C PRO A 122 22.15 10.83 1.65
N GLU A 123 22.64 11.59 2.63
CA GLU A 123 23.98 11.40 3.22
C GLU A 123 24.00 10.32 4.31
N LYS A 124 22.83 9.77 4.69
CA LYS A 124 22.71 8.82 5.80
C LYS A 124 22.92 7.39 5.33
N LYS A 125 23.68 6.64 6.13
CA LYS A 125 24.00 5.26 5.82
C LYS A 125 22.80 4.35 6.07
N PHE A 126 22.58 3.44 5.15
CA PHE A 126 21.66 2.33 5.32
C PHE A 126 22.40 1.01 5.11
N ASN A 127 21.86 -0.06 5.71
CA ASN A 127 22.24 -1.42 5.37
C ASN A 127 21.06 -2.11 4.67
N GLN A 128 21.35 -3.00 3.73
CA GLN A 128 20.34 -3.82 3.05
C GLN A 128 20.70 -5.29 3.20
N VAL A 129 19.76 -6.09 3.70
CA VAL A 129 19.87 -7.54 3.81
C VAL A 129 18.77 -8.17 2.98
N ILE A 130 19.16 -8.98 2.00
CA ILE A 130 18.24 -9.70 1.10
C ILE A 130 18.31 -11.18 1.46
N LEU A 131 17.22 -11.72 1.98
CA LEU A 131 17.00 -13.15 2.16
C LEU A 131 15.95 -13.63 1.16
N ARG A 132 15.70 -14.94 1.14
CA ARG A 132 14.75 -15.55 0.20
C ARG A 132 13.33 -14.98 0.33
N GLU A 133 12.86 -14.84 1.56
CA GLU A 133 11.48 -14.47 1.89
C GLU A 133 11.36 -13.02 2.35
N ASN A 134 12.47 -12.37 2.70
CA ASN A 134 12.45 -11.01 3.22
C ASN A 134 13.57 -10.12 2.66
N VAL A 135 13.27 -8.83 2.58
CA VAL A 135 14.23 -7.78 2.28
C VAL A 135 14.14 -6.76 3.39
N THR A 136 15.25 -6.53 4.10
CA THR A 136 15.34 -5.58 5.20
C THR A 136 16.25 -4.43 4.80
N VAL A 137 15.77 -3.20 4.99
CA VAL A 137 16.60 -1.99 4.91
C VAL A 137 16.58 -1.29 6.26
N THR A 138 17.77 -1.05 6.81
CA THR A 138 17.95 -0.37 8.10
C THR A 138 18.57 1.00 7.88
N PHE A 139 17.88 2.06 8.29
CA PHE A 139 18.45 3.41 8.35
C PHE A 139 19.28 3.56 9.63
N LEU A 140 20.60 3.39 9.51
CA LEU A 140 21.50 3.10 10.64
C LEU A 140 21.51 4.20 11.71
N ASP A 141 21.54 5.47 11.30
CA ASP A 141 21.54 6.61 12.22
C ASP A 141 20.26 6.71 13.08
N TYR A 142 19.19 6.06 12.63
CA TYR A 142 17.88 6.05 13.29
C TYR A 142 17.55 4.70 13.92
N GLY A 143 18.25 3.63 13.54
CA GLY A 143 17.88 2.26 13.93
C GLY A 143 16.48 1.85 13.45
N VAL A 144 15.94 2.50 12.42
CA VAL A 144 14.63 2.17 11.84
C VAL A 144 14.82 1.02 10.85
N GLU A 145 14.11 -0.09 11.07
CA GLU A 145 14.08 -1.23 10.15
C GLU A 145 12.78 -1.22 9.34
N ILE A 146 12.91 -1.17 8.01
CA ILE A 146 11.80 -1.37 7.08
C ILE A 146 12.00 -2.73 6.42
N VAL A 147 11.01 -3.60 6.53
CA VAL A 147 11.08 -4.98 6.08
C VAL A 147 9.96 -5.25 5.09
N LEU A 148 10.31 -5.91 3.98
CA LEU A 148 9.34 -6.59 3.12
C LEU A 148 9.39 -8.08 3.46
N PHE A 149 8.23 -8.69 3.67
CA PHE A 149 8.06 -10.12 3.81
C PHE A 149 7.11 -10.63 2.72
N HIS A 150 7.61 -11.52 1.86
CA HIS A 150 6.83 -12.05 0.75
C HIS A 150 5.88 -13.14 1.22
N SER A 151 4.58 -12.82 1.26
CA SER A 151 3.51 -13.78 1.53
C SER A 151 2.31 -13.47 0.63
N ASN A 152 2.32 -14.04 -0.58
CA ASN A 152 1.37 -13.70 -1.64
C ASN A 152 -0.10 -13.90 -1.24
N LEU A 153 -0.37 -14.89 -0.38
CA LEU A 153 -1.72 -15.31 0.02
C LEU A 153 -1.99 -15.11 1.51
N LEU A 154 -0.98 -14.65 2.29
CA LEU A 154 -0.96 -14.58 3.76
C LEU A 154 -1.05 -15.94 4.49
N VAL A 155 -1.81 -16.88 3.95
CA VAL A 155 -1.91 -18.26 4.44
C VAL A 155 -0.88 -19.17 3.78
N ASP A 156 -0.66 -20.33 4.39
CA ASP A 156 0.44 -21.22 4.02
C ASP A 156 0.16 -22.03 2.73
N ILE A 157 1.21 -22.30 1.96
CA ILE A 157 1.23 -23.39 0.97
C ILE A 157 2.23 -24.43 1.44
N GLU A 158 1.78 -25.68 1.55
CA GLU A 158 2.61 -26.81 1.96
C GLU A 158 2.79 -27.80 0.82
N VAL A 159 4.00 -28.36 0.70
CA VAL A 159 4.26 -29.44 -0.26
C VAL A 159 4.00 -30.77 0.44
N GLU A 160 2.91 -31.41 0.06
CA GLU A 160 2.52 -32.73 0.55
C GLU A 160 2.71 -33.82 -0.51
N LYS A 161 2.47 -35.07 -0.13
CA LYS A 161 2.52 -36.22 -1.06
C LYS A 161 1.58 -36.07 -2.26
N ILE A 162 0.47 -35.35 -2.08
CA ILE A 162 -0.53 -35.12 -3.13
C ILE A 162 -0.17 -33.92 -4.03
N GLY A 163 0.80 -33.09 -3.65
CA GLY A 163 1.17 -31.85 -4.36
C GLY A 163 1.21 -30.64 -3.43
N ARG A 164 1.19 -29.44 -4.00
CA ARG A 164 1.14 -28.17 -3.25
C ARG A 164 -0.29 -27.94 -2.73
N VAL A 165 -0.46 -27.79 -1.43
CA VAL A 165 -1.76 -27.60 -0.77
C VAL A 165 -1.83 -26.20 -0.19
N LEU A 166 -2.80 -25.41 -0.63
CA LEU A 166 -3.13 -24.12 0.00
C LEU A 166 -3.90 -24.37 1.30
N LYS A 167 -3.30 -24.07 2.44
CA LYS A 167 -3.85 -24.29 3.78
C LYS A 167 -4.59 -23.05 4.27
N LEU A 168 -5.89 -22.94 4.00
CA LEU A 168 -6.65 -21.71 4.29
C LEU A 168 -6.80 -21.40 5.79
N ASP A 169 -6.59 -22.38 6.67
CA ASP A 169 -6.67 -22.25 8.13
C ASP A 169 -5.31 -22.14 8.82
N SER A 170 -4.22 -21.89 8.08
CA SER A 170 -2.85 -21.88 8.62
C SER A 170 -2.08 -20.61 8.25
N ILE A 171 -1.39 -20.04 9.25
CA ILE A 171 -0.50 -18.87 9.14
C ILE A 171 0.74 -19.11 10.00
N LYS A 172 1.67 -19.94 9.52
CA LYS A 172 2.91 -20.27 10.25
C LYS A 172 3.83 -19.04 10.37
N ASP A 173 3.90 -18.25 9.31
CA ASP A 173 4.73 -17.04 9.25
C ASP A 173 4.31 -15.96 10.25
N GLY A 174 3.09 -16.03 10.80
CA GLY A 174 2.60 -15.11 11.82
C GLY A 174 3.51 -15.03 13.06
N GLN A 175 4.25 -16.09 13.38
CA GLN A 175 5.21 -16.05 14.49
C GLN A 175 6.35 -15.03 14.27
N ILE A 176 6.69 -14.75 13.01
CA ILE A 176 7.69 -13.75 12.63
C ILE A 176 7.09 -12.34 12.71
N TRP A 177 5.89 -12.17 12.16
CA TRP A 177 5.26 -10.86 11.96
C TRP A 177 4.90 -10.16 13.26
N LYS A 178 4.37 -10.88 14.25
CA LYS A 178 3.81 -10.27 15.48
C LYS A 178 4.79 -9.47 16.35
N ASN A 179 6.09 -9.50 16.05
CA ASN A 179 7.13 -8.79 16.80
C ASN A 179 7.48 -7.41 16.23
N PHE A 180 6.66 -6.88 15.31
CA PHE A 180 6.90 -5.58 14.65
C PHE A 180 5.99 -4.48 15.22
N ASP A 181 6.45 -3.23 15.15
CA ASP A 181 5.70 -2.08 15.66
C ASP A 181 4.59 -1.65 14.69
N ILE A 182 4.81 -1.84 13.39
CA ILE A 182 3.80 -1.57 12.35
C ILE A 182 3.78 -2.74 11.36
N LEU A 183 2.59 -3.25 11.10
CA LEU A 183 2.32 -4.30 10.11
C LEU A 183 1.42 -3.74 9.01
N ILE A 184 1.84 -3.84 7.75
CA ILE A 184 1.04 -3.44 6.58
C ILE A 184 0.84 -4.66 5.69
N PHE A 185 -0.37 -5.20 5.68
CA PHE A 185 -0.73 -6.40 4.92
C PHE A 185 -1.34 -6.06 3.56
N ASN A 186 -1.08 -6.88 2.54
CA ASN A 186 -1.81 -6.88 1.29
C ASN A 186 -1.92 -8.31 0.74
N THR A 187 -3.09 -8.67 0.21
CA THR A 187 -3.23 -9.81 -0.70
C THR A 187 -4.53 -9.69 -1.49
N TRP A 188 -4.53 -10.23 -2.70
CA TRP A 188 -5.71 -10.53 -3.54
C TRP A 188 -5.24 -11.06 -4.90
N LEU A 189 -4.20 -10.43 -5.46
CA LEU A 189 -3.73 -10.65 -6.83
C LEU A 189 -3.46 -12.12 -7.13
N TRP A 190 -2.90 -12.85 -6.16
CA TRP A 190 -2.53 -14.25 -6.34
C TRP A 190 -3.69 -15.23 -6.12
N TYR A 191 -4.71 -14.85 -5.34
CA TYR A 191 -5.95 -15.64 -5.26
C TYR A 191 -6.64 -15.69 -6.62
N ALA A 192 -6.64 -14.60 -7.39
CA ALA A 192 -7.29 -14.56 -8.69
C ALA A 192 -6.62 -15.43 -9.78
N ARG A 193 -5.40 -15.94 -9.56
CA ARG A 193 -4.66 -16.69 -10.57
C ARG A 193 -5.28 -18.06 -10.86
N ARG A 194 -5.13 -18.46 -12.13
CA ARG A 194 -5.50 -19.78 -12.66
C ARG A 194 -4.25 -20.45 -13.27
N PRO A 195 -4.27 -21.78 -13.52
CA PRO A 195 -3.16 -22.44 -14.19
C PRO A 195 -2.80 -21.76 -15.53
N PRO A 196 -1.51 -21.64 -15.88
CA PRO A 196 -0.34 -22.17 -15.18
C PRO A 196 0.19 -21.29 -14.02
N GLY A 197 -0.39 -20.11 -13.78
CA GLY A 197 0.08 -19.15 -12.77
C GLY A 197 -0.34 -19.45 -11.32
N GLN A 198 -1.14 -20.50 -11.10
CA GLN A 198 -1.64 -20.91 -9.79
C GLN A 198 -0.54 -21.57 -8.94
N GLN A 199 -0.46 -21.17 -7.66
CA GLN A 199 0.61 -21.63 -6.75
C GLN A 199 0.31 -22.93 -6.01
N TRP A 200 -0.93 -23.42 -6.09
CA TRP A 200 -1.38 -24.64 -5.41
C TRP A 200 -1.99 -25.64 -6.39
N ASP A 201 -1.99 -26.91 -6.01
CA ASP A 201 -2.59 -28.03 -6.74
C ASP A 201 -3.90 -28.50 -6.09
N PHE A 202 -4.05 -28.24 -4.79
CA PHE A 202 -5.19 -28.56 -3.93
C PHE A 202 -5.42 -27.43 -2.91
N VAL A 203 -6.62 -27.37 -2.34
CA VAL A 203 -6.98 -26.43 -1.27
C VAL A 203 -7.46 -27.23 -0.07
N GLU A 204 -6.95 -26.92 1.12
CA GLU A 204 -7.45 -27.45 2.38
C GLU A 204 -8.16 -26.36 3.17
N TYR A 205 -9.37 -26.68 3.64
CA TYR A 205 -10.18 -25.80 4.49
C TYR A 205 -11.07 -26.64 5.41
N ASN A 206 -11.09 -26.31 6.70
CA ASN A 206 -11.77 -27.05 7.77
C ASN A 206 -11.46 -28.55 7.76
N GLY A 207 -10.20 -28.91 7.50
CA GLY A 207 -9.73 -30.31 7.43
C GLY A 207 -10.20 -31.08 6.19
N GLN A 208 -10.87 -30.44 5.23
CA GLN A 208 -11.28 -31.06 3.97
C GLN A 208 -10.33 -30.63 2.84
N ILE A 209 -9.87 -31.61 2.06
CA ILE A 209 -9.03 -31.37 0.89
C ILE A 209 -9.91 -31.36 -0.37
N LEU A 210 -9.85 -30.25 -1.10
CA LEU A 210 -10.56 -30.02 -2.36
C LEU A 210 -9.55 -29.91 -3.50
N LYS A 211 -9.97 -30.34 -4.71
CA LYS A 211 -9.12 -30.19 -5.89
C LYS A 211 -8.91 -28.72 -6.27
N ASP A 212 -9.96 -27.92 -6.13
CA ASP A 212 -9.91 -26.48 -6.28
C ASP A 212 -11.06 -25.82 -5.49
N MET A 213 -11.02 -24.51 -5.33
CA MET A 213 -12.04 -23.72 -4.63
C MET A 213 -12.37 -22.44 -5.41
N ASP A 214 -13.58 -21.91 -5.26
CA ASP A 214 -13.88 -20.58 -5.78
C ASP A 214 -12.89 -19.53 -5.22
N ARG A 215 -12.45 -18.56 -6.04
CA ARG A 215 -11.40 -17.61 -5.64
C ARG A 215 -11.87 -16.61 -4.60
N VAL A 216 -13.13 -16.19 -4.68
CA VAL A 216 -13.73 -15.28 -3.71
C VAL A 216 -13.90 -16.01 -2.38
N GLU A 217 -14.36 -17.26 -2.41
CA GLU A 217 -14.52 -18.04 -1.18
C GLU A 217 -13.17 -18.42 -0.55
N ALA A 218 -12.16 -18.79 -1.33
CA ALA A 218 -10.81 -19.05 -0.84
C ALA A 218 -10.17 -17.80 -0.22
N PHE A 219 -10.30 -16.65 -0.87
CA PHE A 219 -9.81 -15.37 -0.33
C PHE A 219 -10.53 -15.01 0.97
N ARG A 220 -11.86 -15.13 1.00
CA ARG A 220 -12.66 -14.86 2.21
C ARG A 220 -12.28 -15.78 3.37
N ALA A 221 -12.05 -17.07 3.11
CA ALA A 221 -11.62 -18.04 4.12
C ALA A 221 -10.22 -17.72 4.66
N GLY A 222 -9.23 -17.53 3.78
CA GLY A 222 -7.87 -17.18 4.22
C GLY A 222 -7.81 -15.84 4.96
N LEU A 223 -8.59 -14.84 4.52
CA LEU A 223 -8.65 -13.55 5.19
C LEU A 223 -9.33 -13.63 6.57
N LYS A 224 -10.32 -14.51 6.76
CA LYS A 224 -10.89 -14.78 8.09
C LYS A 224 -9.86 -15.40 9.03
N THR A 225 -9.05 -16.33 8.54
CA THR A 225 -7.93 -16.91 9.30
C THR A 225 -6.91 -15.83 9.69
N TRP A 226 -6.55 -14.95 8.75
CA TRP A 226 -5.67 -13.81 9.03
C TRP A 226 -6.26 -12.86 10.06
N ALA A 227 -7.53 -12.47 9.91
CA ALA A 227 -8.18 -11.57 10.86
C ALA A 227 -8.22 -12.18 12.26
N LYS A 228 -8.54 -13.49 12.35
CA LYS A 228 -8.51 -14.22 13.62
C LYS A 228 -7.12 -14.21 14.25
N TRP A 229 -6.08 -14.48 13.45
CA TRP A 229 -4.70 -14.43 13.91
C TRP A 229 -4.31 -13.03 14.43
N VAL A 230 -4.72 -11.96 13.76
CA VAL A 230 -4.49 -10.59 14.26
C VAL A 230 -5.15 -10.38 15.64
N GLU A 231 -6.37 -10.87 15.84
CA GLU A 231 -7.06 -10.73 17.14
C GLU A 231 -6.41 -11.53 18.27
N THR A 232 -5.85 -12.71 17.97
CA THR A 232 -5.40 -13.65 18.99
C THR A 232 -3.91 -13.56 19.28
N ASP A 233 -3.09 -13.21 18.29
CA ASP A 233 -1.64 -13.34 18.36
C ASP A 233 -0.90 -12.00 18.35
N VAL A 234 -1.53 -10.92 17.87
CA VAL A 234 -0.89 -9.59 17.80
C VAL A 234 -1.24 -8.76 19.03
N ASP A 235 -0.20 -8.29 19.74
CA ASP A 235 -0.36 -7.31 20.82
C ASP A 235 -0.59 -5.91 20.22
N THR A 236 -1.86 -5.61 19.91
CA THR A 236 -2.29 -4.35 19.29
C THR A 236 -2.18 -3.14 20.22
N THR A 237 -1.75 -3.33 21.48
CA THR A 237 -1.34 -2.20 22.34
C THR A 237 0.05 -1.67 21.98
N LYS A 238 0.85 -2.48 21.28
CA LYS A 238 2.21 -2.13 20.83
C LYS A 238 2.34 -2.05 19.31
N THR A 239 1.53 -2.83 18.60
CA THR A 239 1.60 -2.95 17.14
C THR A 239 0.42 -2.27 16.47
N LYS A 240 0.68 -1.33 15.55
CA LYS A 240 -0.34 -0.82 14.63
C LYS A 240 -0.48 -1.77 13.44
N VAL A 241 -1.71 -2.16 13.12
CA VAL A 241 -2.01 -3.06 11.99
C VAL A 241 -2.76 -2.30 10.90
N PHE A 242 -2.28 -2.42 9.68
CA PHE A 242 -2.90 -1.90 8.47
C PHE A 242 -3.18 -3.03 7.48
N PHE A 243 -4.29 -2.93 6.78
CA PHE A 243 -4.55 -3.68 5.56
C PHE A 243 -4.61 -2.70 4.39
N GLN A 244 -3.67 -2.83 3.45
CA GLN A 244 -3.65 -2.07 2.21
C GLN A 244 -4.84 -2.48 1.36
N GLY A 245 -5.66 -1.50 0.97
CA GLY A 245 -6.76 -1.69 0.04
C GLY A 245 -6.32 -2.29 -1.30
N THR A 246 -7.28 -2.81 -2.05
CA THR A 246 -7.01 -3.46 -3.34
C THR A 246 -6.37 -2.48 -4.31
N SER A 247 -5.15 -2.77 -4.78
CA SER A 247 -4.58 -2.02 -5.92
C SER A 247 -5.25 -2.49 -7.21
N PRO A 248 -5.80 -1.58 -8.03
CA PRO A 248 -6.40 -1.94 -9.30
C PRO A 248 -5.35 -2.22 -10.36
N ALA A 249 -5.77 -2.94 -11.40
CA ALA A 249 -5.05 -3.05 -12.67
C ALA A 249 -5.88 -2.37 -13.77
N HIS A 250 -5.23 -1.93 -14.85
CA HIS A 250 -5.88 -1.22 -15.96
C HIS A 250 -5.63 -1.93 -17.30
N TYR A 251 -6.11 -3.16 -17.44
CA TYR A 251 -6.00 -3.93 -18.68
C TYR A 251 -7.17 -3.71 -19.65
N HIS A 252 -8.31 -3.19 -19.19
CA HIS A 252 -9.51 -3.08 -20.01
C HIS A 252 -10.14 -1.69 -19.88
N GLY A 253 -10.10 -0.90 -20.95
CA GLY A 253 -10.60 0.47 -20.95
C GLY A 253 -12.09 0.59 -20.73
N SER A 254 -12.85 -0.48 -20.99
CA SER A 254 -14.25 -0.59 -20.59
C SER A 254 -14.48 -0.30 -19.11
N GLU A 255 -13.48 -0.55 -18.25
CA GLU A 255 -13.60 -0.29 -16.81
C GLU A 255 -13.62 1.19 -16.43
N TRP A 256 -13.02 2.04 -17.29
CA TRP A 256 -12.99 3.49 -17.14
C TRP A 256 -13.77 4.24 -18.22
N GLY A 257 -14.69 3.54 -18.92
CA GLY A 257 -15.60 4.16 -19.89
C GLY A 257 -15.04 4.32 -21.31
N GLU A 258 -13.91 3.69 -21.62
CA GLU A 258 -13.25 3.73 -22.93
C GLU A 258 -13.13 2.31 -23.52
N PRO A 259 -14.23 1.71 -24.00
CA PRO A 259 -14.27 0.29 -24.35
C PRO A 259 -13.38 -0.13 -25.53
N THR A 260 -12.87 0.83 -26.32
CA THR A 260 -11.93 0.58 -27.42
C THR A 260 -10.47 0.50 -26.96
N VAL A 261 -10.17 0.92 -25.72
CA VAL A 261 -8.84 0.88 -25.14
C VAL A 261 -8.62 -0.50 -24.48
N ASN A 262 -7.54 -1.17 -24.87
CA ASN A 262 -7.28 -2.57 -24.47
C ASN A 262 -6.14 -2.72 -23.46
N SER A 263 -5.65 -1.62 -22.87
CA SER A 263 -4.63 -1.62 -21.82
C SER A 263 -4.36 -0.21 -21.28
N CYS A 264 -3.45 -0.08 -20.31
CA CYS A 264 -2.86 1.18 -19.84
C CYS A 264 -1.80 1.78 -20.79
N LEU A 265 -1.53 1.17 -21.95
CA LEU A 265 -0.58 1.73 -22.92
C LEU A 265 -1.09 3.05 -23.49
N ASN A 266 -0.22 4.05 -23.57
CA ASN A 266 -0.51 5.43 -24.02
C ASN A 266 -1.43 6.24 -23.10
N GLU A 267 -1.82 5.69 -21.95
CA GLU A 267 -2.54 6.46 -20.94
C GLU A 267 -1.59 7.44 -20.23
N THR A 268 -1.91 8.73 -20.32
CA THR A 268 -1.04 9.82 -19.83
C THR A 268 -1.71 10.74 -18.81
N THR A 269 -3.02 10.62 -18.64
CA THR A 269 -3.79 11.35 -17.64
C THR A 269 -4.68 10.41 -16.83
N PRO A 270 -4.99 10.77 -15.56
CA PRO A 270 -6.00 10.10 -14.75
C PRO A 270 -7.36 9.99 -15.46
N VAL A 271 -8.20 9.11 -14.95
CA VAL A 271 -9.64 9.13 -15.22
C VAL A 271 -10.22 10.44 -14.68
N ASN A 272 -11.02 11.12 -15.49
CA ASN A 272 -11.64 12.38 -15.10
C ASN A 272 -12.71 12.19 -14.02
N GLY A 273 -12.71 13.07 -13.03
CA GLY A 273 -13.70 13.09 -11.94
C GLY A 273 -13.26 12.28 -10.71
N SER A 274 -14.22 12.03 -9.81
CA SER A 274 -14.00 11.39 -8.49
C SER A 274 -14.58 9.97 -8.40
N THR A 275 -15.14 9.46 -9.50
CA THR A 275 -15.85 8.17 -9.56
C THR A 275 -15.26 7.28 -10.63
N TYR A 276 -15.06 6.01 -10.32
CA TYR A 276 -14.62 5.02 -11.30
C TYR A 276 -15.83 4.26 -11.88
N PRO A 277 -16.02 4.22 -13.22
CA PRO A 277 -17.24 3.68 -13.85
C PRO A 277 -17.58 2.23 -13.47
N SER A 278 -16.60 1.33 -13.39
CA SER A 278 -16.84 -0.08 -13.03
C SER A 278 -17.11 -0.34 -11.55
N GLY A 279 -17.09 0.69 -10.70
CA GLY A 279 -17.28 0.55 -9.27
C GLY A 279 -16.09 -0.11 -8.56
N LEU A 280 -16.30 -0.50 -7.30
CA LEU A 280 -15.26 -1.06 -6.45
C LEU A 280 -15.06 -2.57 -6.69
N PRO A 281 -13.82 -3.07 -6.59
CA PRO A 281 -13.54 -4.49 -6.75
C PRO A 281 -14.10 -5.30 -5.57
N ILE A 282 -14.57 -6.52 -5.87
CA ILE A 282 -15.11 -7.47 -4.88
C ILE A 282 -14.14 -7.77 -3.73
N ALA A 283 -12.83 -7.72 -4.00
CA ALA A 283 -11.80 -7.93 -2.99
C ALA A 283 -11.88 -6.92 -1.85
N LEU A 284 -12.13 -5.64 -2.15
CA LEU A 284 -12.28 -4.60 -1.14
C LEU A 284 -13.53 -4.82 -0.29
N ASP A 285 -14.63 -5.24 -0.91
CA ASP A 285 -15.87 -5.59 -0.20
C ASP A 285 -15.65 -6.79 0.76
N ILE A 286 -14.92 -7.81 0.33
CA ILE A 286 -14.55 -8.96 1.19
C ILE A 286 -13.71 -8.50 2.38
N VAL A 287 -12.71 -7.64 2.16
CA VAL A 287 -11.89 -7.07 3.25
C VAL A 287 -12.77 -6.33 4.25
N ASN A 288 -13.59 -5.39 3.77
CA ASN A 288 -14.48 -4.62 4.63
C ASN A 288 -15.47 -5.50 5.41
N GLN A 289 -16.01 -6.54 4.77
CA GLN A 289 -16.87 -7.50 5.44
C GLN A 289 -16.13 -8.27 6.54
N VAL A 290 -14.94 -8.83 6.25
CA VAL A 290 -14.18 -9.59 7.24
C VAL A 290 -13.82 -8.71 8.44
N LEU A 291 -13.33 -7.48 8.19
CA LEU A 291 -12.97 -6.54 9.25
C LEU A 291 -14.18 -6.08 10.08
N LYS A 292 -15.34 -5.90 9.45
CA LYS A 292 -16.60 -5.57 10.16
C LYS A 292 -17.03 -6.64 11.16
N TYR A 293 -16.70 -7.91 10.92
CA TYR A 293 -17.04 -9.02 11.82
C TYR A 293 -15.94 -9.36 12.84
N MET A 294 -14.84 -8.62 12.86
CA MET A 294 -13.89 -8.72 13.96
C MET A 294 -14.55 -8.24 15.27
N SER A 295 -14.16 -8.84 16.37
CA SER A 295 -14.61 -8.50 17.72
C SER A 295 -14.22 -7.07 18.13
N LYS A 296 -13.16 -6.51 17.54
CA LYS A 296 -12.66 -5.16 17.78
C LYS A 296 -12.13 -4.54 16.49
N PRO A 297 -12.29 -3.21 16.28
CA PRO A 297 -11.75 -2.50 15.12
C PRO A 297 -10.25 -2.22 15.30
N ILE A 298 -9.41 -3.26 15.33
CA ILE A 298 -7.96 -3.15 15.58
C ILE A 298 -7.11 -3.02 14.31
N VAL A 299 -7.72 -3.18 13.13
CA VAL A 299 -7.08 -3.04 11.83
C VAL A 299 -7.52 -1.75 11.18
N ASN A 300 -6.56 -0.96 10.68
CA ASN A 300 -6.82 0.22 9.88
C ASN A 300 -6.78 -0.16 8.39
N VAL A 301 -7.81 0.20 7.63
CA VAL A 301 -7.77 0.03 6.16
C VAL A 301 -7.07 1.25 5.57
N LEU A 302 -5.99 1.01 4.81
CA LEU A 302 -5.42 2.03 3.94
C LEU A 302 -6.19 1.95 2.61
N ASP A 303 -7.35 2.62 2.54
CA ASP A 303 -8.29 2.52 1.40
C ASP A 303 -7.78 3.27 0.16
N ILE A 304 -6.77 2.69 -0.47
CA ILE A 304 -6.12 3.20 -1.67
C ILE A 304 -6.89 2.89 -2.95
N THR A 305 -7.98 2.11 -2.88
CA THR A 305 -8.51 1.46 -4.08
C THR A 305 -9.06 2.47 -5.07
N LYS A 306 -10.00 3.31 -4.64
CA LYS A 306 -10.66 4.25 -5.56
C LYS A 306 -9.69 5.31 -6.10
N LEU A 307 -8.88 5.90 -5.23
CA LEU A 307 -7.89 6.90 -5.67
C LEU A 307 -6.89 6.27 -6.67
N SER A 308 -6.55 4.99 -6.54
CA SER A 308 -5.69 4.31 -7.50
C SER A 308 -6.42 3.90 -8.78
N GLN A 309 -7.73 3.61 -8.73
CA GLN A 309 -8.54 3.32 -9.93
C GLN A 309 -8.60 4.53 -10.86
N LEU A 310 -8.50 5.73 -10.33
CA LEU A 310 -8.44 6.93 -11.15
C LEU A 310 -7.09 7.08 -11.88
N ARG A 311 -6.08 6.27 -11.59
CA ARG A 311 -4.69 6.47 -12.06
C ARG A 311 -4.26 5.53 -13.18
N LYS A 312 -5.08 5.35 -14.21
CA LYS A 312 -4.72 4.57 -15.41
C LYS A 312 -3.39 4.97 -16.06
N ASP A 313 -2.92 6.20 -15.83
CA ASP A 313 -1.65 6.76 -16.26
C ASP A 313 -0.42 6.31 -15.44
N GLY A 314 -0.60 5.78 -14.23
CA GLY A 314 0.48 5.56 -13.25
C GLY A 314 1.30 4.27 -13.44
N HIS A 315 0.90 3.40 -14.37
CA HIS A 315 1.51 2.08 -14.56
C HIS A 315 2.83 2.12 -15.35
N PRO A 316 3.73 1.13 -15.16
CA PRO A 316 4.91 0.96 -16.00
C PRO A 316 4.58 0.79 -17.46
N SER A 317 3.46 0.12 -17.78
CA SER A 317 3.10 -0.23 -19.15
C SER A 317 4.25 -1.02 -19.80
N ILE A 318 4.87 -0.50 -20.85
CA ILE A 318 6.04 -1.11 -21.51
C ILE A 318 7.38 -0.63 -20.94
N TYR A 319 7.36 0.37 -20.07
CA TYR A 319 8.57 1.01 -19.50
C TYR A 319 9.02 0.26 -18.26
N SER A 320 9.41 -0.98 -18.43
CA SER A 320 9.91 -1.83 -17.36
C SER A 320 11.07 -2.68 -17.86
N GLY A 321 11.97 -3.10 -16.97
CA GLY A 321 13.02 -4.05 -17.32
C GLY A 321 12.53 -5.48 -17.48
N ARG A 322 11.22 -5.71 -17.44
CA ARG A 322 10.59 -6.99 -17.75
C ARG A 322 9.99 -6.93 -19.15
N HIS A 323 10.00 -8.06 -19.86
CA HIS A 323 9.32 -8.15 -21.15
C HIS A 323 7.80 -8.19 -20.95
N GLY A 324 7.09 -7.36 -21.71
CA GLY A 324 5.63 -7.34 -21.74
C GLY A 324 5.03 -6.06 -21.18
N LEU A 325 3.70 -6.01 -21.21
CA LEU A 325 2.88 -4.88 -20.76
C LEU A 325 2.45 -5.09 -19.30
N ASP A 326 2.84 -4.18 -18.42
CA ASP A 326 2.46 -4.18 -17.02
C ASP A 326 1.46 -3.07 -16.71
N CYS A 327 0.20 -3.46 -16.50
CA CYS A 327 -0.87 -2.58 -16.03
C CYS A 327 -1.34 -2.98 -14.63
N THR A 328 -0.49 -3.68 -13.86
CA THR A 328 -0.78 -4.13 -12.49
C THR A 328 0.00 -3.32 -11.47
N HIS A 329 1.31 -3.16 -11.69
CA HIS A 329 2.20 -2.44 -10.79
C HIS A 329 2.29 -0.96 -11.13
N TRP A 330 3.06 -0.19 -10.36
CA TRP A 330 3.11 1.26 -10.48
C TRP A 330 4.54 1.75 -10.65
N CYS A 331 4.70 2.79 -11.46
CA CYS A 331 5.94 3.55 -11.51
C CYS A 331 6.23 4.19 -10.14
N ILE A 332 7.47 4.07 -9.66
CA ILE A 332 7.91 4.73 -8.41
C ILE A 332 8.17 6.23 -8.66
N GLY A 333 7.83 7.07 -7.68
CA GLY A 333 7.70 8.53 -7.84
C GLY A 333 6.24 9.01 -8.00
N GLY A 334 5.29 8.06 -8.09
CA GLY A 334 3.89 8.32 -8.43
C GLY A 334 2.89 7.78 -7.40
N VAL A 335 2.02 6.87 -7.83
CA VAL A 335 0.87 6.40 -7.05
C VAL A 335 1.25 5.80 -5.68
N PRO A 336 2.26 4.91 -5.57
CA PRO A 336 2.68 4.37 -4.28
C PRO A 336 3.19 5.42 -3.29
N ASP A 337 3.76 6.54 -3.77
CA ASP A 337 4.21 7.64 -2.90
C ASP A 337 3.01 8.34 -2.25
N THR A 338 1.85 8.35 -2.91
CA THR A 338 0.61 8.86 -2.33
C THR A 338 0.06 7.90 -1.28
N TRP A 339 0.17 6.59 -1.50
CA TRP A 339 -0.19 5.60 -0.48
C TRP A 339 0.64 5.79 0.79
N ASN A 340 1.95 6.00 0.64
CA ASN A 340 2.84 6.27 1.77
C ASN A 340 2.59 7.64 2.44
N GLN A 341 2.17 8.68 1.70
CA GLN A 341 1.73 9.95 2.30
C GLN A 341 0.47 9.79 3.16
N ILE A 342 -0.50 9.01 2.69
CA ILE A 342 -1.72 8.73 3.45
C ILE A 342 -1.36 7.88 4.68
N LEU A 343 -0.56 6.82 4.51
CA LEU A 343 -0.08 6.01 5.62
C LEU A 343 0.66 6.87 6.67
N TYR A 344 1.55 7.76 6.25
CA TYR A 344 2.25 8.70 7.12
C TYR A 344 1.28 9.58 7.93
N SER A 345 0.17 9.99 7.34
CA SER A 345 -0.84 10.83 8.01
C SER A 345 -1.66 10.06 9.05
N LEU A 346 -1.77 8.74 8.92
CA LEU A 346 -2.47 7.85 9.85
C LEU A 346 -1.57 7.33 10.99
N LEU A 347 -0.26 7.44 10.80
CA LEU A 347 0.76 6.97 11.73
C LEU A 347 1.11 8.05 12.75
#